data_AF-A0A9W6T9F8-F1
#
_entry.id   AF-A0A9W6T9F8-F1
#
_cell.length_a   1.000
_cell.length_b   1.000
_cell.length_c   1.000
_cell.angle_alpha   90.00
_cell.angle_beta   90.00
_cell.angle_gamma   90.00
#
_symmetry.space_group_name_H-M   'P 1'
#
loop_
_entity.id
_entity.type
_entity.pdbx_description
1 polymer ?
#
loop_
_entity_poly.entity_id
_entity_poly.type
_entity_poly.pdbx_seq_one_letter_code
_entity_poly.pdbx_strand_id
1 'polypeptide(L)'
;MRHSRNLLSLSLRRECELWLIVLLVCVAFQVRSLPIRKEDEVMIVRGSQKSREGRVTAVYRKKFVIHVERVVREKANGASVPIGIDASKVVITKLKLDKDRKKILERKNRAVSETEKGKFTEQDVAMATVD
;
A
#
# COMPACT_ATOMS: atom_id res chain seq x y z
N MET A 1 -37.33 -13.43 -8.10
CA MET A 1 -36.52 -12.75 -7.07
C MET A 1 -35.09 -13.27 -7.13
N ARG A 2 -34.14 -12.47 -7.63
CA ARG A 2 -32.77 -12.92 -7.97
C ARG A 2 -31.94 -13.15 -6.71
N HIS A 3 -32.04 -14.37 -6.19
CA HIS A 3 -31.01 -14.98 -5.37
C HIS A 3 -29.73 -15.15 -6.22
N SER A 4 -28.58 -15.07 -5.55
CA SER A 4 -27.27 -15.44 -6.08
C SER A 4 -26.67 -14.53 -7.16
N ARG A 5 -26.10 -13.41 -6.73
CA ARG A 5 -24.89 -12.87 -7.34
C ARG A 5 -23.92 -12.54 -6.23
N ASN A 6 -22.92 -13.39 -6.05
CA ASN A 6 -21.57 -13.08 -5.57
C ASN A 6 -20.87 -14.32 -4.97
N LEU A 7 -21.00 -15.46 -5.64
CA LEU A 7 -20.02 -16.54 -5.59
C LEU A 7 -19.10 -16.43 -6.81
N LEU A 8 -18.56 -15.24 -7.07
CA LEU A 8 -17.29 -15.15 -7.78
C LEU A 8 -16.20 -15.29 -6.72
N SER A 9 -15.74 -16.53 -6.60
CA SER A 9 -14.47 -17.00 -6.02
C SER A 9 -13.61 -15.91 -5.36
N LEU A 10 -13.41 -16.07 -4.06
CA LEU A 10 -12.43 -15.34 -3.25
C LEU A 10 -10.98 -15.39 -3.77
N SER A 11 -10.69 -16.14 -4.84
CA SER A 11 -9.40 -16.20 -5.54
C SER A 11 -9.23 -15.11 -6.60
N LEU A 12 -10.22 -14.82 -7.45
CA LEU A 12 -10.12 -13.78 -8.50
C LEU A 12 -10.13 -12.34 -7.94
N ARG A 13 -10.67 -12.14 -6.75
CA ARG A 13 -10.48 -10.88 -6.00
C ARG A 13 -9.08 -10.74 -5.41
N ARG A 14 -8.35 -11.84 -5.17
CA ARG A 14 -6.95 -11.74 -4.72
C ARG A 14 -6.03 -11.20 -5.81
N GLU A 15 -6.34 -11.37 -7.08
CA GLU A 15 -5.45 -10.91 -8.16
C GLU A 15 -5.79 -9.49 -8.63
N CYS A 16 -7.06 -9.10 -8.70
CA CYS A 16 -7.43 -7.71 -9.03
C CYS A 16 -7.38 -6.74 -7.83
N GLU A 17 -7.58 -7.16 -6.58
CA GLU A 17 -7.61 -6.26 -5.41
C GLU A 17 -6.25 -6.14 -4.67
N LEU A 18 -5.20 -6.85 -5.10
CA LEU A 18 -3.85 -6.73 -4.51
C LEU A 18 -3.11 -5.47 -4.97
N TRP A 19 -3.59 -4.81 -6.04
CA TRP A 19 -2.96 -3.61 -6.61
C TRP A 19 -3.62 -2.28 -6.22
N LEU A 20 -4.84 -2.27 -5.65
CA LEU A 20 -5.62 -1.03 -5.49
C LEU A 20 -5.49 -0.30 -4.14
N ILE A 21 -4.71 -0.82 -3.18
CA ILE A 21 -4.41 -0.11 -1.90
C ILE A 21 -3.10 0.67 -2.02
N VAL A 22 -2.97 1.42 -3.11
CA VAL A 22 -1.74 2.12 -3.49
C VAL A 22 -1.92 3.62 -3.27
N LEU A 23 -1.32 4.14 -2.19
CA LEU A 23 -0.94 5.56 -2.01
C LEU A 23 -0.06 5.67 -0.75
N LEU A 24 0.93 6.56 -0.59
CA LEU A 24 1.98 7.09 -1.46
C LEU A 24 3.15 7.52 -0.54
N VAL A 25 4.38 7.26 -1.00
CA VAL A 25 5.71 7.61 -0.46
C VAL A 25 6.02 7.07 0.95
N CYS A 26 6.82 6.01 0.97
CA CYS A 26 7.74 5.77 2.08
C CYS A 26 9.11 6.31 1.64
N VAL A 27 9.52 7.45 2.21
CA VAL A 27 10.80 8.12 1.89
C VAL A 27 11.98 7.18 2.13
N ALA A 28 11.85 6.27 3.10
CA ALA A 28 12.94 5.40 3.56
C ALA A 28 13.30 4.23 2.63
N PHE A 29 12.41 3.80 1.72
CA PHE A 29 12.61 2.54 0.96
C PHE A 29 12.54 2.68 -0.56
N GLN A 30 12.62 3.90 -1.12
CA GLN A 30 12.65 4.16 -2.58
C GLN A 30 11.45 3.57 -3.37
N VAL A 31 10.37 3.18 -2.70
CA VAL A 31 9.17 2.60 -3.33
C VAL A 31 8.00 3.59 -3.21
N ARG A 32 7.32 3.85 -4.33
CA ARG A 32 6.21 4.81 -4.40
C ARG A 32 4.96 4.34 -3.63
N SER A 33 4.71 3.03 -3.55
CA SER A 33 3.51 2.48 -2.92
C SER A 33 3.64 1.06 -2.39
N LEU A 34 3.01 0.81 -1.24
CA LEU A 34 2.96 -0.49 -0.57
C LEU A 34 1.56 -0.78 -0.03
N PRO A 35 1.10 -2.04 -0.03
CA PRO A 35 -0.14 -2.43 0.63
C PRO A 35 -0.05 -2.24 2.15
N ILE A 36 -1.09 -1.64 2.74
CA ILE A 36 -1.22 -1.43 4.18
C ILE A 36 -1.51 -2.76 4.89
N ARG A 37 -0.83 -3.00 6.01
CA ARG A 37 -1.07 -4.12 6.93
C ARG A 37 -1.41 -3.60 8.33
N LYS A 38 -1.79 -4.53 9.21
CA LYS A 38 -1.93 -4.26 10.64
C LYS A 38 -0.55 -3.95 11.23
N GLU A 39 -0.52 -3.09 12.25
CA GLU A 39 0.69 -2.65 12.96
C GLU A 39 1.65 -1.75 12.15
N ASP A 40 1.26 -1.30 10.96
CA ASP A 40 2.01 -0.23 10.29
C ASP A 40 1.68 1.12 10.97
N GLU A 41 2.69 1.98 11.11
CA GLU A 41 2.48 3.36 11.58
C GLU A 41 2.18 4.26 10.40
N VAL A 42 1.14 5.07 10.58
CA VAL A 42 0.60 5.89 9.52
C VAL A 42 0.30 7.30 10.00
N MET A 43 0.47 8.26 9.10
CA MET A 43 0.12 9.67 9.27
C MET A 43 -1.00 10.04 8.30
N ILE A 44 -2.03 10.72 8.80
CA ILE A 44 -3.15 11.18 7.99
C ILE A 44 -2.80 12.53 7.37
N VAL A 45 -2.81 12.62 6.04
CA VAL A 45 -2.47 13.84 5.30
C VAL A 45 -3.70 14.64 4.88
N ARG A 46 -4.81 13.94 4.58
CA ARG A 46 -6.01 14.56 3.99
C ARG A 46 -7.25 14.36 4.87
N GLY A 47 -8.15 15.35 4.86
CA GLY A 47 -9.45 15.29 5.54
C GLY A 47 -9.46 15.90 6.96
N SER A 48 -10.54 15.67 7.69
CA SER A 48 -10.80 16.31 9.00
C SER A 48 -9.84 15.86 10.11
N GLN A 49 -9.26 14.66 9.99
CA GLN A 49 -8.35 14.07 10.97
C GLN A 49 -6.87 14.23 10.55
N LYS A 50 -6.54 15.33 9.86
CA LYS A 50 -5.19 15.63 9.38
C LYS A 50 -4.17 15.74 10.51
N SER A 51 -2.91 15.42 10.21
CA SER A 51 -1.76 15.52 11.11
C SER A 51 -1.84 14.62 12.35
N ARG A 52 -2.78 13.67 12.38
CA ARG A 52 -2.80 12.61 13.38
C ARG A 52 -1.98 11.44 12.89
N GLU A 53 -1.14 10.93 13.78
CA GLU A 53 -0.37 9.71 13.60
C GLU A 53 -0.93 8.59 14.47
N GLY A 54 -0.83 7.36 13.99
CA GLY A 54 -1.20 6.20 14.79
C GLY A 54 -0.89 4.89 14.10
N ARG A 55 -1.05 3.81 14.85
CA ARG A 55 -0.92 2.45 14.32
C ARG A 55 -2.24 2.01 13.70
N VAL A 56 -2.12 1.22 12.63
CA VAL A 56 -3.27 0.58 11.98
C VAL A 56 -3.69 -0.64 12.81
N THR A 57 -4.82 -0.53 13.52
CA THR A 57 -5.39 -1.63 14.31
C THR A 57 -5.99 -2.70 13.40
N ALA A 58 -6.77 -2.27 12.40
CA ALA A 58 -7.47 -3.17 11.52
C ALA A 58 -7.65 -2.58 10.11
N VAL A 59 -7.53 -3.46 9.11
CA VAL A 59 -7.81 -3.15 7.71
C VAL A 59 -9.11 -3.84 7.32
N TYR A 60 -10.17 -3.06 7.14
CA TYR A 60 -11.50 -3.55 6.81
C TYR A 60 -11.72 -3.54 5.30
N ARG A 61 -11.31 -4.63 4.63
CA ARG A 61 -11.33 -4.73 3.15
C ARG A 61 -12.72 -4.71 2.55
N LYS A 62 -13.73 -5.27 3.23
CA LYS A 62 -15.12 -5.27 2.73
C LYS A 62 -15.70 -3.87 2.48
N LYS A 63 -15.21 -2.85 3.21
CA LYS A 63 -15.60 -1.44 3.06
C LYS A 63 -14.45 -0.55 2.60
N PHE A 64 -13.28 -1.13 2.27
CA PHE A 64 -12.07 -0.41 1.88
C PHE A 64 -11.59 0.68 2.87
N VAL A 65 -11.80 0.42 4.17
CA VAL A 65 -11.52 1.38 5.24
C VAL A 65 -10.44 0.84 6.18
N ILE A 66 -9.58 1.74 6.67
CA ILE A 66 -8.63 1.46 7.75
C ILE A 66 -9.09 2.09 9.07
N HIS A 67 -8.79 1.40 10.17
CA HIS A 67 -8.98 1.90 11.52
C HIS A 67 -7.61 2.20 12.13
N VAL A 68 -7.48 3.43 12.64
CA VAL A 68 -6.26 3.94 13.27
C VAL A 68 -6.56 4.15 14.76
N GLU A 69 -5.66 3.70 15.62
CA GLU A 69 -5.86 3.63 17.07
C GLU A 69 -6.29 4.96 17.71
N ARG A 70 -5.65 6.07 17.32
CA ARG A 70 -5.90 7.40 17.89
C ARG A 70 -7.05 8.17 17.23
N VAL A 71 -7.78 7.52 16.34
CA VAL A 71 -8.80 8.16 15.50
C VAL A 71 -10.16 7.55 15.80
N VAL A 72 -10.71 8.00 16.93
CA VAL A 72 -12.00 7.56 17.46
C VAL A 72 -12.97 8.74 17.52
N ARG A 73 -14.27 8.43 17.43
CA ARG A 73 -15.37 9.34 17.75
C ARG A 73 -16.10 8.82 18.98
N GLU A 74 -16.47 9.71 19.87
CA GLU A 74 -17.32 9.38 21.01
C GLU A 74 -18.79 9.40 20.58
N LYS A 75 -19.55 8.39 20.99
CA LYS A 75 -21.01 8.37 20.86
C LYS A 75 -21.64 9.08 22.06
N ALA A 76 -22.91 9.49 21.93
CA ALA A 76 -23.70 10.04 23.04
C ALA A 76 -23.74 9.12 24.28
N ASN A 77 -23.58 7.81 24.06
CA ASN A 77 -23.56 6.79 25.11
C ASN A 77 -22.19 6.67 25.80
N GLY A 78 -21.22 7.57 25.53
CA GLY A 78 -19.87 7.56 26.09
C GLY A 78 -18.91 6.53 25.48
N ALA A 79 -19.39 5.64 24.60
CA ALA A 79 -18.55 4.64 23.95
C ALA A 79 -17.74 5.23 22.78
N SER A 80 -16.44 4.95 22.74
CA SER A 80 -15.54 5.33 21.65
C SER A 80 -15.60 4.34 20.49
N VAL A 81 -15.84 4.85 19.28
CA VAL A 81 -15.90 4.05 18.05
C VAL A 81 -14.83 4.52 17.08
N PRO A 82 -14.03 3.62 16.50
CA PRO A 82 -13.02 4.01 15.52
C PRO A 82 -13.68 4.62 14.28
N ILE A 83 -13.15 5.74 13.83
CA ILE A 83 -13.57 6.36 12.57
C ILE A 83 -12.90 5.59 11.44
N GLY A 84 -13.65 5.37 10.38
CA GLY A 84 -13.12 4.80 9.15
C GLY A 84 -12.36 5.84 8.34
N ILE A 85 -11.09 5.57 8.05
CA ILE A 85 -10.28 6.41 7.16
C ILE A 85 -9.99 5.62 5.88
N ASP A 86 -10.03 6.29 4.73
CA ASP A 86 -9.60 5.69 3.46
C ASP A 86 -8.07 5.62 3.38
N ALA A 87 -7.55 4.51 2.85
CA ALA A 87 -6.11 4.32 2.67
C ALA A 87 -5.43 5.41 1.81
N SER A 88 -6.18 6.05 0.90
CA SER A 88 -5.68 7.13 0.03
C SER A 88 -5.46 8.47 0.75
N LYS A 89 -5.90 8.61 2.00
CA LYS A 89 -5.72 9.85 2.78
C LYS A 89 -4.48 9.81 3.67
N VAL A 90 -3.73 8.72 3.59
CA VAL A 90 -2.77 8.30 4.60
C VAL A 90 -1.41 8.02 3.97
N VAL A 91 -0.36 8.37 4.70
CA VAL A 91 1.05 8.11 4.36
C VAL A 91 1.65 7.20 5.43
N ILE A 92 2.44 6.21 5.00
CA ILE A 92 3.06 5.25 5.92
C ILE A 92 4.37 5.84 6.44
N THR A 93 4.51 5.95 7.76
CA THR A 93 5.72 6.48 8.41
C THR A 93 6.68 5.36 8.78
N LYS A 94 6.19 4.30 9.45
CA LYS A 94 7.00 3.11 9.78
C LYS A 94 6.33 1.83 9.28
N LEU A 95 7.16 0.96 8.72
CA LEU A 95 6.74 -0.32 8.16
C LEU A 95 7.07 -1.46 9.11
N LYS A 96 6.13 -2.38 9.30
CA LYS A 96 6.44 -3.70 9.85
C LYS A 96 7.15 -4.55 8.79
N LEU A 97 8.37 -5.00 9.10
CA LEU A 97 9.21 -5.80 8.20
C LEU A 97 8.98 -7.30 8.42
N ASP A 98 8.28 -7.93 7.48
CA ASP A 98 8.14 -9.40 7.39
C ASP A 98 8.96 -9.96 6.21
N LYS A 99 9.21 -11.28 6.20
CA LYS A 99 9.94 -11.96 5.11
C LYS A 99 9.36 -11.66 3.72
N ASP A 100 8.03 -11.75 3.58
CA ASP A 100 7.35 -11.48 2.31
C ASP A 100 7.36 -9.99 1.94
N ARG A 101 7.43 -9.11 2.94
CA ARG A 101 7.47 -7.67 2.70
C ARG A 101 8.82 -7.23 2.18
N LYS A 102 9.91 -7.85 2.67
CA LYS A 102 11.28 -7.64 2.15
C LYS A 102 11.39 -8.07 0.68
N LYS A 103 10.87 -9.25 0.33
CA LYS A 103 10.81 -9.73 -1.07
C LYS A 103 10.07 -8.76 -2.01
N ILE A 104 8.97 -8.17 -1.54
CA ILE A 104 8.21 -7.19 -2.32
C ILE A 104 8.99 -5.88 -2.50
N LEU A 105 9.72 -5.46 -1.47
CA LEU A 105 10.57 -4.27 -1.52
C LEU A 105 11.73 -4.47 -2.50
N GLU A 106 12.42 -5.61 -2.43
CA GLU A 106 13.51 -5.99 -3.34
C GLU A 106 13.05 -5.94 -4.81
N ARG A 107 11.90 -6.54 -5.12
CA ARG A 107 11.34 -6.51 -6.48
C ARG A 107 10.90 -5.12 -6.95
N LYS A 108 10.40 -4.28 -6.04
CA LYS A 108 9.86 -2.95 -6.38
C LYS A 108 10.91 -1.84 -6.38
N ASN A 109 12.15 -2.15 -5.97
CA ASN A 109 13.19 -1.15 -5.87
C ASN A 109 13.61 -0.70 -7.27
N ARG A 110 13.12 0.47 -7.69
CA ARG A 110 13.31 1.01 -9.05
C ARG A 110 14.76 1.35 -9.38
N ALA A 111 15.59 1.53 -8.35
CA ALA A 111 17.02 1.77 -8.51
C ALA A 111 17.73 0.66 -9.30
N VAL A 112 17.23 -0.58 -9.23
CA VAL A 112 17.78 -1.70 -10.02
C VAL A 112 17.37 -1.58 -11.49
N SER A 113 16.12 -1.21 -11.76
CA SER A 113 15.57 -1.20 -13.14
C SER A 113 16.07 -0.05 -14.04
N GLU A 114 16.47 1.10 -13.48
CA GLU A 114 17.06 2.19 -14.26
C GLU A 114 18.54 1.94 -14.58
N THR A 115 19.24 1.22 -13.71
CA THR A 115 20.66 0.91 -13.89
C THR A 115 20.91 -0.10 -15.03
N GLU A 116 19.96 -1.00 -15.30
CA GLU A 116 20.09 -2.02 -16.36
C GLU A 116 19.70 -1.53 -17.76
N LYS A 117 18.91 -0.45 -17.87
CA LYS A 117 18.51 0.11 -19.18
C LYS A 117 19.47 1.18 -19.72
N GLY A 118 20.38 1.67 -18.88
CA GLY A 118 21.30 2.78 -19.21
C GLY A 118 22.71 2.37 -19.61
N LYS A 119 23.05 1.07 -19.59
CA LYS A 119 24.38 0.57 -19.97
C LYS A 119 24.27 -0.33 -21.19
N PHE A 120 24.01 0.26 -22.36
CA PHE A 120 24.54 -0.31 -23.59
C PHE A 120 26.03 0.04 -23.60
N THR A 121 26.88 -0.94 -23.32
CA THR A 121 28.31 -0.78 -23.54
C THR A 121 28.56 -0.63 -25.04
N GLU A 122 29.45 0.28 -25.44
CA GLU A 122 29.82 0.55 -26.85
C GLU A 122 30.26 -0.71 -27.63
N GLN A 123 30.56 -1.79 -26.92
CA GLN A 123 30.91 -3.12 -27.45
C GLN A 123 29.76 -3.82 -28.20
N ASP A 124 28.49 -3.56 -27.85
CA ASP A 124 27.34 -4.18 -28.54
C ASP A 124 27.00 -3.46 -29.87
N VAL A 125 27.42 -2.20 -30.02
CA VAL A 125 27.20 -1.43 -31.26
C VAL A 125 28.27 -1.77 -32.32
N ALA A 126 29.49 -2.15 -31.90
CA ALA A 126 30.58 -2.50 -32.81
C ALA A 126 30.43 -3.89 -33.47
N MET A 127 29.63 -4.80 -32.88
CA MET A 127 29.39 -6.15 -33.41
C MET A 127 28.25 -6.21 -34.43
N ALA A 128 27.46 -5.15 -34.60
CA ALA A 128 26.31 -5.11 -35.51
C ALA A 128 26.64 -4.53 -36.91
N THR A 129 27.82 -3.95 -37.10
CA THR A 129 28.25 -3.30 -38.35
C THR A 129 29.31 -4.07 -39.14
N VAL A 130 29.63 -5.30 -38.73
CA VAL A 130 30.50 -6.22 -39.48
C VAL A 130 29.65 -7.38 -40.00
N ASP A 131 28.82 -7.09 -41.01
CA ASP A 131 28.34 -8.05 -42.00
C ASP A 131 28.53 -7.40 -43.39
#